data_AF-A0A2W1K1Y3-F1
#
_entry.id   AF-A0A2W1K1Y3-F1
#
_cell.length_a   1.000
_cell.length_b   1.000
_cell.length_c   1.000
_cell.angle_alpha   90.00
_cell.angle_beta   90.00
_cell.angle_gamma   90.00
#
_symmetry.space_group_name_H-M   'P 1'
#
loop_
_entity.id
_entity.type
_entity.pdbx_description
1 polymer ?
#
loop_
_entity_poly.entity_id
_entity_poly.type
_entity_poly.pdbx_seq_one_letter_code
_entity_poly.pdbx_strand_id
1 'polypeptide(L)'
;MKGKWTAAWISAALIASPSPVLAAEYQGQNIDGETFEATAYSYETGGLFDIQVRFKKRRATMYFVNGGRQTIRLNQPVITNPDHIDGWHRGFLTIGGLFSIGVTDNNDNNLQPPRPRPLEGFWRISLKDDPV
;
A
#
# COMPACT_ATOMS: atom_id res chain seq x y z
N MET A 1 -23.23 64.27 21.50
CA MET A 1 -23.29 62.79 21.45
C MET A 1 -23.65 62.36 20.04
N LYS A 2 -22.71 61.77 19.27
CA LYS A 2 -22.97 61.04 18.03
C LYS A 2 -22.00 59.86 18.02
N GLY A 3 -22.53 58.67 18.22
CA GLY A 3 -21.74 57.46 18.38
C GLY A 3 -21.65 56.65 17.09
N LYS A 4 -20.50 55.96 16.98
CA LYS A 4 -20.29 54.65 16.32
C LYS A 4 -20.33 54.71 14.77
N TRP A 5 -19.55 53.96 13.99
CA TRP A 5 -19.09 52.59 14.16
C TRP A 5 -17.76 52.39 13.39
N THR A 6 -16.75 51.78 14.02
CA THR A 6 -15.59 51.24 13.31
C THR A 6 -15.94 49.83 12.83
N ALA A 7 -15.91 49.61 11.51
CA ALA A 7 -16.04 48.29 10.93
C ALA A 7 -14.71 47.54 11.06
N ALA A 8 -14.68 46.48 11.85
CA ALA A 8 -13.55 45.55 11.93
C ALA A 8 -13.73 44.46 10.87
N TRP A 9 -12.80 44.41 9.91
CA TRP A 9 -12.73 43.33 8.94
C TRP A 9 -12.08 42.11 9.60
N ILE A 10 -12.86 41.06 9.85
CA ILE A 10 -12.33 39.77 10.28
C ILE A 10 -11.77 39.09 9.04
N SER A 11 -10.44 39.07 8.91
CA SER A 11 -9.77 38.23 7.91
C SER A 11 -9.88 36.78 8.37
N ALA A 12 -10.69 35.98 7.67
CA ALA A 12 -10.73 34.55 7.87
C ALA A 12 -9.45 33.92 7.32
N ALA A 13 -8.50 33.61 8.20
CA ALA A 13 -7.37 32.77 7.84
C ALA A 13 -7.88 31.34 7.62
N LEU A 14 -7.87 30.88 6.36
CA LEU A 14 -8.04 29.48 6.01
C LEU A 14 -6.90 28.68 6.63
N ILE A 15 -7.16 28.01 7.75
CA ILE A 15 -6.26 26.99 8.29
C ILE A 15 -6.36 25.79 7.35
N ALA A 16 -5.45 25.71 6.39
CA ALA A 16 -5.26 24.52 5.58
C ALA A 16 -4.68 23.43 6.46
N SER A 17 -5.54 22.56 6.99
CA SER A 17 -5.13 21.38 7.73
C SER A 17 -4.31 20.47 6.80
N PRO A 18 -3.02 20.16 7.07
CA PRO A 18 -2.34 19.12 6.34
C PRO A 18 -3.06 17.82 6.65
N SER A 19 -3.75 17.25 5.67
CA SER A 19 -4.18 15.86 5.79
C SER A 19 -2.90 15.03 5.99
N PRO A 20 -2.79 14.17 7.02
CA PRO A 20 -1.68 13.25 7.13
C PRO A 20 -1.83 12.24 6.00
N VAL A 21 -1.32 12.60 4.83
CA VAL A 21 -1.01 11.63 3.80
C VAL A 21 0.20 10.89 4.34
N LEU A 22 -0.07 9.84 5.11
CA LEU A 22 0.98 8.94 5.63
C LEU A 22 1.72 8.39 4.42
N ALA A 23 2.86 8.98 4.12
CA ALA A 23 3.81 8.45 3.17
C ALA A 23 4.32 7.10 3.69
N ALA A 24 4.83 6.26 2.80
CA ALA A 24 5.71 5.20 3.23
C ALA A 24 7.00 5.85 3.75
N GLU A 25 7.42 5.49 4.96
CA GLU A 25 8.59 6.07 5.60
C GLU A 25 9.58 4.99 6.02
N TYR A 26 10.88 5.23 5.81
CA TYR A 26 11.98 4.40 6.32
C TYR A 26 12.99 5.29 7.04
N GLN A 27 13.33 4.95 8.29
CA GLN A 27 14.25 5.74 9.13
C GLN A 27 13.93 7.26 9.19
N GLY A 28 12.64 7.61 9.11
CA GLY A 28 12.19 9.01 9.11
C GLY A 28 12.27 9.74 7.76
N GLN A 29 12.68 9.04 6.70
CA GLN A 29 12.67 9.54 5.32
C GLN A 29 11.46 9.04 4.55
N ASN A 30 10.93 9.89 3.67
CA ASN A 30 9.81 9.56 2.79
C ASN A 30 10.32 8.79 1.56
N ILE A 31 9.80 7.58 1.36
CA ILE A 31 10.17 6.68 0.24
C ILE A 31 9.02 6.50 -0.78
N ASP A 32 8.02 7.39 -0.78
CA ASP A 32 6.91 7.34 -1.73
C ASP A 32 7.39 7.56 -3.17
N GLY A 33 7.05 6.61 -4.04
CA GLY A 33 7.35 6.65 -5.46
C GLY A 33 8.69 5.99 -5.82
N GLU A 34 9.54 5.74 -4.85
CA GLU A 34 10.83 5.08 -5.04
C GLU A 34 10.65 3.59 -5.30
N THR A 35 11.52 3.04 -6.14
CA THR A 35 11.49 1.63 -6.56
C THR A 35 12.76 0.94 -6.09
N PHE A 36 12.59 -0.18 -5.40
CA PHE A 36 13.66 -0.95 -4.78
C PHE A 36 13.68 -2.36 -5.34
N GLU A 37 14.86 -2.97 -5.41
CA GLU A 37 14.96 -4.42 -5.61
C GLU A 37 14.62 -5.14 -4.31
N ALA A 38 13.84 -6.22 -4.43
CA ALA A 38 13.36 -6.96 -3.26
C ALA A 38 13.10 -8.43 -3.61
N THR A 39 12.88 -9.22 -2.56
CA THR A 39 12.23 -10.52 -2.66
C THR A 39 10.84 -10.44 -2.04
N ALA A 40 9.89 -11.19 -2.60
CA ALA A 40 8.53 -11.29 -2.08
C ALA A 40 8.17 -12.76 -1.83
N TYR A 41 7.75 -13.04 -0.60
CA TYR A 41 7.21 -14.34 -0.19
C TYR A 41 5.68 -14.28 -0.18
N SER A 42 5.04 -15.19 -0.90
CA SER A 42 3.59 -15.38 -0.92
C SER A 42 3.20 -16.41 0.14
N TYR A 43 2.43 -16.01 1.15
CA TYR A 43 1.92 -16.98 2.14
C TYR A 43 0.87 -17.92 1.56
N GLU A 44 0.18 -17.50 0.50
CA GLU A 44 -0.85 -18.29 -0.16
C GLU A 44 -0.26 -19.46 -0.97
N THR A 45 0.85 -19.21 -1.69
CA THR A 45 1.48 -20.20 -2.57
C THR A 45 2.74 -20.82 -1.97
N GLY A 46 3.30 -20.23 -0.92
CA GLY A 46 4.62 -20.59 -0.37
C GLY A 46 5.80 -20.21 -1.27
N GLY A 47 5.56 -19.48 -2.38
CA GLY A 47 6.58 -19.11 -3.35
C GLY A 47 7.40 -17.89 -2.92
N LEU A 48 8.68 -17.87 -3.34
CA LEU A 48 9.59 -16.75 -3.20
C LEU A 48 9.93 -16.21 -4.59
N PHE A 49 9.83 -14.89 -4.77
CA PHE A 49 9.98 -14.23 -6.07
C PHE A 49 10.93 -13.05 -5.97
N ASP A 50 11.85 -12.93 -6.93
CA ASP A 50 12.56 -11.68 -7.18
C ASP A 50 11.60 -10.64 -7.81
N ILE A 51 11.55 -9.45 -7.22
CA ILE A 51 10.66 -8.38 -7.66
C ILE A 51 11.36 -7.02 -7.61
N GLN A 52 10.78 -6.05 -8.30
CA GLN A 52 10.93 -4.64 -7.95
C GLN A 52 9.70 -4.20 -7.16
N VAL A 53 9.87 -3.40 -6.11
CA VAL A 53 8.76 -2.89 -5.31
C VAL A 53 8.77 -1.37 -5.30
N ARG A 54 7.60 -0.77 -5.52
CA ARG A 54 7.39 0.68 -5.36
C ARG A 54 6.40 0.98 -4.25
N PHE A 55 6.82 1.80 -3.29
CA PHE A 55 5.96 2.24 -2.20
C PHE A 55 5.18 3.50 -2.58
N LYS A 56 3.94 3.61 -2.10
CA LYS A 56 3.13 4.82 -2.23
C LYS A 56 2.06 4.85 -1.16
N LYS A 57 2.20 5.76 -0.20
CA LYS A 57 1.39 5.83 1.01
C LYS A 57 1.40 4.45 1.69
N ARG A 58 0.24 3.94 2.07
CA ARG A 58 0.06 2.58 2.63
C ARG A 58 -0.01 1.46 1.60
N ARG A 59 0.67 1.58 0.45
CA ARG A 59 0.64 0.55 -0.60
C ARG A 59 2.04 0.22 -1.07
N ALA A 60 2.26 -1.05 -1.37
CA ALA A 60 3.42 -1.53 -2.10
C ALA A 60 2.96 -2.17 -3.41
N THR A 61 3.57 -1.73 -4.52
CA THR A 61 3.34 -2.30 -5.85
C THR A 61 4.54 -3.15 -6.21
N MET A 62 4.35 -4.46 -6.25
CA MET A 62 5.34 -5.47 -6.64
C MET A 62 5.27 -5.68 -8.15
N TYR A 63 6.43 -5.67 -8.81
CA TYR A 63 6.63 -5.91 -10.23
C TYR A 63 7.48 -7.17 -10.37
N PHE A 64 6.91 -8.21 -10.98
CA PHE A 64 7.54 -9.52 -11.13
C PHE A 64 8.30 -9.58 -12.46
N VAL A 65 9.36 -10.40 -12.51
CA VAL A 65 10.20 -10.58 -13.71
C VAL A 65 9.40 -11.03 -14.93
N ASN A 66 8.30 -11.76 -14.74
CA ASN A 66 7.40 -12.19 -15.82
C ASN A 66 6.45 -11.09 -16.34
N GLY A 67 6.64 -9.84 -15.92
CA GLY A 67 5.78 -8.70 -16.27
C GLY A 67 4.50 -8.60 -15.46
N GLY A 68 4.25 -9.54 -14.54
CA GLY A 68 3.15 -9.47 -13.58
C GLY A 68 3.30 -8.28 -12.64
N ARG A 69 2.18 -7.78 -12.13
CA ARG A 69 2.18 -6.72 -11.10
C ARG A 69 1.12 -7.01 -10.06
N GLN A 70 1.48 -6.86 -8.79
CA GLN A 70 0.55 -6.98 -7.67
C GLN A 70 0.65 -5.76 -6.76
N THR A 71 -0.47 -5.28 -6.24
CA THR A 71 -0.49 -4.20 -5.26
C THR A 71 -1.07 -4.70 -3.94
N ILE A 72 -0.31 -4.54 -2.87
CA ILE A 72 -0.74 -4.86 -1.52
C ILE A 72 -0.90 -3.59 -0.69
N ARG A 73 -1.75 -3.66 0.33
CA ARG A 73 -1.82 -2.69 1.41
C ARG A 73 -0.83 -3.08 2.48
N LEU A 74 0.02 -2.15 2.89
CA LEU A 74 0.96 -2.37 3.99
C LEU A 74 0.19 -2.46 5.31
N ASN A 75 0.65 -3.36 6.19
CA ASN A 75 0.14 -3.45 7.56
C ASN A 75 0.48 -2.20 8.38
N GLN A 76 1.65 -1.61 8.11
CA GLN A 76 2.15 -0.42 8.77
C GLN A 76 2.65 0.59 7.73
N PRO A 77 2.37 1.90 7.90
CA PRO A 77 2.88 2.94 7.01
C PRO A 77 4.39 3.18 7.17
N VAL A 78 4.91 3.01 8.38
CA VAL A 78 6.32 3.18 8.70
C VAL A 78 7.00 1.83 8.59
N ILE A 79 8.01 1.75 7.75
CA ILE A 79 8.87 0.59 7.56
C ILE A 79 9.99 0.69 8.59
N THR A 80 9.99 -0.26 9.53
CA THR A 80 11.01 -0.34 10.60
C THR A 80 12.02 -1.45 10.36
N ASN A 81 11.65 -2.45 9.57
CA ASN A 81 12.51 -3.56 9.18
C ASN A 81 12.41 -3.76 7.66
N PRO A 82 13.46 -3.44 6.88
CA PRO A 82 13.43 -3.58 5.42
C PRO A 82 13.40 -5.04 4.97
N ASP A 83 13.84 -5.97 5.81
CA ASP A 83 13.81 -7.42 5.54
C ASP A 83 12.44 -8.05 5.83
N HIS A 84 11.53 -7.32 6.49
CA HIS A 84 10.25 -7.86 6.93
C HIS A 84 9.14 -6.81 6.82
N ILE A 85 8.65 -6.63 5.59
CA ILE A 85 7.57 -5.70 5.27
C ILE A 85 6.33 -6.52 4.92
N ASP A 86 5.34 -6.53 5.81
CA ASP A 86 4.11 -7.27 5.58
C ASP A 86 3.02 -6.41 4.93
N GLY A 87 2.29 -7.05 4.02
CA GLY A 87 1.06 -6.49 3.49
C GLY A 87 0.10 -7.54 2.97
N TRP A 88 -1.09 -7.10 2.62
CA TRP A 88 -2.14 -7.96 2.12
C TRP A 88 -2.92 -7.32 0.98
N HIS A 89 -3.56 -8.16 0.15
CA HIS A 89 -4.60 -7.74 -0.78
C HIS A 89 -5.87 -8.56 -0.55
N ARG A 90 -7.02 -7.98 -0.87
CA ARG A 90 -8.27 -8.72 -1.09
C ARG A 90 -8.44 -8.83 -2.61
N GLY A 91 -8.52 -10.04 -3.16
CA GLY A 91 -8.71 -10.24 -4.61
C GLY A 91 -7.86 -11.36 -5.23
N PHE A 92 -8.21 -11.75 -6.47
CA PHE A 92 -7.46 -12.71 -7.29
C PHE A 92 -6.06 -12.18 -7.65
N LEU A 93 -5.02 -12.97 -7.42
CA LEU A 93 -3.67 -12.77 -7.98
C LEU A 93 -3.65 -13.28 -9.43
N THR A 94 -3.43 -12.40 -10.41
CA THR A 94 -3.19 -12.82 -11.80
C THR A 94 -1.68 -12.94 -12.03
N ILE A 95 -1.14 -14.16 -12.03
CA ILE A 95 0.26 -14.40 -12.43
C ILE A 95 0.27 -14.81 -13.92
N GLY A 96 0.83 -13.97 -14.78
CA GLY A 96 1.23 -14.37 -16.14
C GLY A 96 0.10 -14.74 -17.10
N GLY A 97 -1.06 -14.09 -17.03
CA GLY A 97 -2.13 -14.21 -18.04
C GLY A 97 -2.86 -15.57 -18.11
N LEU A 98 -2.45 -16.57 -17.32
CA LEU A 98 -3.00 -17.94 -17.38
C LEU A 98 -3.48 -18.47 -16.03
N PHE A 99 -3.20 -17.80 -14.90
CA PHE A 99 -3.64 -18.25 -13.58
C PHE A 99 -4.13 -17.09 -12.71
N SER A 100 -5.38 -17.21 -12.25
CA SER A 100 -6.03 -16.32 -11.27
C SER A 100 -6.45 -17.14 -10.05
N ILE A 101 -5.86 -16.88 -8.87
CA ILE A 101 -6.31 -17.46 -7.59
C ILE A 101 -6.62 -16.31 -6.61
N GLY A 102 -7.86 -16.23 -6.09
CA GLY A 102 -8.21 -15.42 -4.92
C GLY A 102 -9.59 -14.71 -4.91
N VAL A 103 -10.36 -14.68 -3.83
CA VAL A 103 -11.76 -14.17 -3.78
C VAL A 103 -12.03 -12.73 -4.31
N THR A 104 -13.05 -12.55 -5.17
CA THR A 104 -13.61 -11.22 -5.58
C THR A 104 -14.61 -10.69 -4.56
N ASP A 105 -14.52 -9.39 -4.24
CA ASP A 105 -15.56 -8.65 -3.50
C ASP A 105 -16.38 -7.80 -4.50
N ASN A 106 -17.19 -8.48 -5.31
CA ASN A 106 -18.22 -7.87 -6.15
C ASN A 106 -19.54 -8.44 -5.66
N ASN A 107 -20.17 -7.76 -4.70
CA ASN A 107 -21.55 -8.08 -4.40
C ASN A 107 -22.40 -7.64 -5.60
N ASP A 108 -22.73 -8.60 -6.46
CA ASP A 108 -24.10 -8.83 -6.94
C ASP A 108 -24.17 -10.26 -7.52
N ASN A 109 -24.70 -11.15 -6.67
CA ASN A 109 -25.23 -12.48 -6.98
C ASN A 109 -24.24 -13.61 -7.34
N ASN A 110 -23.78 -14.25 -6.26
CA ASN A 110 -23.62 -15.71 -6.16
C ASN A 110 -22.52 -16.38 -6.99
N LEU A 111 -21.26 -16.11 -6.62
CA LEU A 111 -20.17 -17.07 -6.74
C LEU A 111 -19.48 -17.13 -5.38
N GLN A 112 -20.02 -17.91 -4.45
CA GLN A 112 -19.34 -18.13 -3.17
C GLN A 112 -18.08 -18.95 -3.44
N PRO A 113 -16.87 -18.38 -3.27
CA PRO A 113 -15.65 -19.10 -3.55
C PRO A 113 -15.46 -20.24 -2.53
N PRO A 114 -14.66 -21.27 -2.86
CA PRO A 114 -14.21 -22.24 -1.88
C PRO A 114 -13.59 -21.49 -0.70
N ARG A 115 -13.93 -21.91 0.52
CA ARG A 115 -13.57 -21.27 1.80
C ARG A 115 -12.20 -20.54 1.74
N PRO A 116 -12.12 -19.26 2.16
CA PRO A 116 -10.86 -18.51 2.12
C PRO A 116 -9.79 -19.29 2.88
N ARG A 117 -8.62 -19.47 2.27
CA ARG A 117 -7.52 -20.15 2.95
C ARG A 117 -6.98 -19.23 4.03
N PRO A 118 -6.54 -19.75 5.18
CA PRO A 118 -5.75 -18.95 6.11
C PRO A 118 -4.57 -18.34 5.33
N LEU A 119 -4.39 -17.02 5.42
CA LEU A 119 -3.30 -16.25 4.78
C LEU A 119 -3.42 -15.99 3.27
N GLU A 120 -4.58 -16.21 2.67
CA GLU A 120 -4.85 -15.78 1.28
C GLU A 120 -4.58 -14.28 1.09
N GLY A 121 -3.81 -13.94 0.05
CA GLY A 121 -3.44 -12.56 -0.26
C GLY A 121 -2.42 -11.89 0.67
N PHE A 122 -1.81 -12.60 1.63
CA PHE A 122 -0.72 -12.08 2.46
C PHE A 122 0.64 -12.25 1.78
N TRP A 123 1.49 -11.23 1.96
CA TRP A 123 2.83 -11.15 1.39
C TRP A 123 3.81 -10.56 2.39
N ARG A 124 5.03 -11.11 2.39
CA ARG A 124 6.20 -10.51 3.04
C ARG A 124 7.17 -10.04 1.98
N ILE A 125 7.62 -8.80 2.07
CA ILE A 125 8.64 -8.21 1.21
C ILE A 125 9.92 -8.03 2.01
N SER A 126 11.06 -8.34 1.41
CA SER A 126 12.39 -8.12 1.97
C SER A 126 13.21 -7.35 0.93
N LEU A 127 13.60 -6.11 1.23
CA LEU A 127 14.43 -5.29 0.34
C LEU A 127 15.83 -5.88 0.24
N LYS A 128 16.47 -5.78 -0.93
CA LYS A 128 17.86 -6.27 -1.11
C LYS A 128 18.89 -5.31 -0.54
N ASP A 129 18.57 -4.02 -0.58
CA ASP A 129 19.38 -2.93 -0.05
C ASP A 129 18.51 -2.04 0.83
N ASP A 130 19.15 -1.36 1.78
CA ASP A 130 18.51 -0.35 2.61
C ASP A 130 18.07 0.85 1.75
N PRO A 131 16.82 1.35 1.90
CA PRO A 131 16.44 2.65 1.37
C PRO A 131 17.33 3.74 2.00
N VAL A 132 18.02 4.51 1.16
CA VAL A 132 18.97 5.57 1.59
C VAL A 132 18.24 6.88 1.84
#